data_AF-A0A9W6ZT71-F1
#
_entry.id   AF-A0A9W6ZT71-F1
#
_cell.length_a   1.000
_cell.length_b   1.000
_cell.length_c   1.000
_cell.angle_alpha   90.00
_cell.angle_beta   90.00
_cell.angle_gamma   90.00
#
_symmetry.space_group_name_H-M   'P 1'
#
loop_
_entity.id
_entity.type
_entity.pdbx_description
1 polymer ?
#
loop_
_entity_poly.entity_id
_entity_poly.type
_entity_poly.pdbx_seq_one_letter_code
_entity_poly.pdbx_strand_id
1 'polypeptide(L)'
;MEFYHADSIVDIHKRLISSLPSSYVPPPALTRCGARTCTAGKLWKRASENRRADAHDLAGADLLRALAKRGIEADFVDKCKQSLVRTFDNIKRQREREMREAEEEAKMEKRRAEEEEAMEEARLRKEAYEKDWTNFIEGLKVNKEVEVGEDGNPVTMNGIGIEQLGHSDKALKFYQTVLKFDPDQSQCRKQYRGLKKVIKHLKNAEEQIQKGYNKAASGFIDECLSAMRGLDVDSPLFRSKIQLKLCTILSNMDKAEEALSHCDKAVMARSDSSVSASMKKEAFLARGDALVQDMDYDEAVGDYRSALDLVPDDAEEKRELHVKLQQAIRQQ
;
A
#
# COMPACT_ATOMS: atom_id res chain seq x y z
N MET A 1 5.43 -6.84 -57.15
CA MET A 1 6.65 -7.66 -57.02
C MET A 1 7.57 -7.23 -58.15
N GLU A 2 8.24 -6.10 -57.98
CA GLU A 2 9.18 -5.60 -58.98
C GLU A 2 10.41 -6.49 -58.92
N PHE A 3 10.51 -7.43 -59.86
CA PHE A 3 11.76 -8.10 -60.13
C PHE A 3 12.77 -7.01 -60.48
N TYR A 4 13.74 -6.77 -59.62
CA TYR A 4 14.96 -6.13 -60.06
C TYR A 4 15.48 -6.97 -61.23
N HIS A 5 15.24 -6.51 -62.45
CA HIS A 5 15.89 -7.11 -63.61
C HIS A 5 17.38 -6.93 -63.33
N ALA A 6 18.11 -8.04 -63.16
CA ALA A 6 19.54 -8.00 -62.94
C ALA A 6 20.22 -7.11 -63.98
N ASP A 7 19.66 -7.06 -65.19
CA ASP A 7 20.01 -6.14 -66.26
C ASP A 7 19.90 -4.67 -65.87
N SER A 8 18.78 -4.22 -65.29
CA SER A 8 18.60 -2.84 -64.84
C SER A 8 19.61 -2.45 -63.76
N ILE A 9 19.89 -3.34 -62.80
CA ILE A 9 20.90 -3.07 -61.76
C ILE A 9 22.30 -2.97 -62.39
N VAL A 10 22.63 -3.90 -63.28
CA VAL A 10 23.92 -3.91 -63.99
C VAL A 10 24.07 -2.68 -64.86
N ASP A 11 23.00 -2.23 -65.52
CA ASP A 11 23.01 -1.03 -66.35
C ASP A 11 23.17 0.24 -65.52
N ILE A 12 22.48 0.35 -64.39
CA ILE A 12 22.70 1.43 -63.42
C ILE A 12 24.15 1.41 -62.95
N HIS A 13 24.68 0.24 -62.59
CA HIS A 13 26.07 0.09 -62.15
C HIS A 13 27.07 0.54 -63.24
N LYS A 14 26.85 0.15 -64.49
CA LYS A 14 27.67 0.58 -65.64
C LYS A 14 27.59 2.08 -65.86
N ARG A 15 26.38 2.67 -65.83
CA ARG A 15 26.19 4.13 -65.95
C ARG A 15 26.91 4.89 -64.83
N LEU A 16 26.80 4.40 -63.59
CA LEU A 16 27.52 4.97 -62.44
C LEU A 16 29.04 4.89 -62.66
N ILE A 17 29.56 3.73 -63.08
CA ILE A 17 30.99 3.60 -63.41
C ILE A 17 31.40 4.58 -64.51
N SER A 18 30.60 4.71 -65.58
CA SER A 18 30.87 5.63 -66.69
C SER A 18 30.77 7.11 -66.29
N SER A 19 30.04 7.43 -65.22
CA SER A 19 29.94 8.79 -64.69
C SER A 19 31.11 9.20 -63.79
N LEU A 20 31.97 8.24 -63.39
CA LEU A 20 33.13 8.54 -62.56
C LEU A 20 34.19 9.33 -63.36
N PRO A 21 34.87 10.29 -62.72
CA PRO A 21 35.95 11.04 -63.37
C PRO A 21 37.09 10.09 -63.76
N SER A 22 37.78 10.40 -64.87
CA SER A 22 38.91 9.59 -65.38
C SER A 22 40.08 9.45 -64.40
N SER A 23 40.17 10.34 -63.41
CA SER A 23 41.13 10.30 -62.29
C SER A 23 40.75 9.34 -61.17
N TYR A 24 39.54 8.80 -61.15
CA TYR A 24 39.10 7.88 -60.10
C TYR A 24 39.81 6.53 -60.20
N VAL A 25 40.52 6.17 -59.12
CA VAL A 25 41.14 4.86 -58.97
C VAL A 25 40.40 4.08 -57.88
N PRO A 26 39.73 2.97 -58.21
CA PRO A 26 39.04 2.18 -57.21
C PRO A 26 40.03 1.54 -56.22
N PRO A 27 39.67 1.41 -54.93
CA PRO A 27 40.54 0.83 -53.91
C PRO A 27 41.14 -0.52 -54.32
N PRO A 28 42.46 -0.75 -54.12
CA PRO A 28 43.12 -2.00 -54.50
C PRO A 28 42.50 -3.24 -53.85
N ALA A 29 42.04 -3.14 -52.60
CA ALA A 29 41.37 -4.23 -51.88
C ALA A 29 40.11 -4.76 -52.60
N LEU A 30 39.43 -3.88 -53.35
CA LEU A 30 38.20 -4.22 -54.06
C LEU A 30 38.46 -4.77 -55.48
N THR A 31 39.62 -4.46 -56.07
CA THR A 31 39.87 -4.68 -57.51
C THR A 31 41.09 -5.54 -57.84
N ARG A 32 41.98 -5.82 -56.87
CA ARG A 32 43.18 -6.63 -57.05
C ARG A 32 43.12 -7.94 -56.29
N CYS A 33 43.65 -8.97 -56.93
CA CYS A 33 43.77 -10.33 -56.41
C CYS A 33 45.27 -10.68 -56.43
N GLY A 34 45.99 -10.27 -55.39
CA GLY A 34 47.45 -10.21 -55.36
C GLY A 34 47.98 -9.03 -56.17
N ALA A 35 49.02 -9.24 -56.99
CA ALA A 35 49.62 -8.18 -57.82
C ALA A 35 48.77 -7.77 -59.05
N ARG A 36 47.76 -8.57 -59.43
CA ARG A 36 46.97 -8.37 -60.67
C ARG A 36 45.54 -7.95 -60.38
N THR A 37 44.88 -7.32 -61.35
CA THR A 37 43.45 -7.03 -61.29
C THR A 37 42.65 -8.33 -61.22
N CYS A 38 41.59 -8.37 -60.41
CA CYS A 38 40.76 -9.55 -60.27
C CYS A 38 40.04 -9.85 -61.59
N THR A 39 40.02 -11.14 -61.95
CA THR A 39 39.21 -11.67 -63.05
C THR A 39 37.76 -11.82 -62.59
N ALA A 40 36.82 -11.91 -63.55
CA ALA A 40 35.40 -12.11 -63.24
C ALA A 40 35.17 -13.37 -62.39
N GLY A 41 35.86 -14.47 -62.70
CA GLY A 41 35.82 -15.71 -61.91
C GLY A 41 36.33 -15.57 -60.46
N LYS A 42 37.42 -14.81 -60.24
CA LYS A 42 37.92 -14.56 -58.87
C LYS A 42 36.95 -13.70 -58.04
N LEU A 43 36.34 -12.70 -58.67
CA LEU A 43 35.30 -11.87 -58.02
C LEU A 43 34.06 -12.69 -57.68
N TRP A 44 33.62 -13.57 -58.59
CA TRP A 44 32.51 -14.49 -58.31
C TRP A 44 32.81 -15.46 -57.16
N LYS A 45 34.05 -15.99 -57.08
CA LYS A 45 34.47 -16.84 -55.96
C LYS A 45 34.43 -16.07 -54.63
N ARG A 46 34.99 -14.86 -54.58
CA ARG A 46 34.96 -13.99 -53.39
C ARG A 46 33.53 -13.62 -52.99
N ALA A 47 32.65 -13.36 -53.96
CA ALA A 47 31.23 -13.15 -53.71
C ALA A 47 30.54 -14.38 -53.11
N SER A 48 30.90 -15.59 -53.55
CA SER A 48 30.38 -16.83 -52.97
C SER A 48 30.85 -17.03 -51.53
N GLU A 49 32.09 -16.67 -51.21
CA GLU A 49 32.64 -16.71 -49.85
C GLU A 49 31.93 -15.68 -48.96
N ASN A 50 31.76 -14.44 -49.44
CA ASN A 50 31.00 -13.39 -48.73
C ASN A 50 29.55 -13.79 -48.48
N ARG A 51 28.88 -14.48 -49.41
CA ARG A 51 27.53 -15.03 -49.17
C ARG A 51 27.49 -16.11 -48.10
N ARG A 52 28.53 -16.94 -47.99
CA ARG A 52 28.63 -17.98 -46.93
C ARG A 52 28.92 -17.37 -45.57
N ALA A 53 29.50 -16.17 -45.54
CA ALA A 53 29.77 -15.41 -44.33
C ALA A 53 28.67 -14.36 -44.02
N ASP A 54 27.49 -14.47 -44.65
CA ASP A 54 26.37 -13.51 -44.54
C ASP A 54 26.72 -12.04 -44.85
N ALA A 55 27.85 -11.78 -45.49
CA ALA A 55 28.27 -10.48 -45.98
C ALA A 55 27.65 -10.20 -47.37
N HIS A 56 26.31 -10.17 -47.44
CA HIS A 56 25.59 -10.11 -48.70
C HIS A 56 25.85 -8.80 -49.48
N ASP A 57 26.06 -7.66 -48.79
CA ASP A 57 26.44 -6.39 -49.42
C ASP A 57 27.77 -6.51 -50.19
N LEU A 58 28.78 -7.13 -49.57
CA LEU A 58 30.08 -7.34 -50.19
C LEU A 58 30.01 -8.32 -51.36
N ALA A 59 29.17 -9.36 -51.23
CA ALA A 59 28.91 -10.29 -52.31
C ALA A 59 28.23 -9.64 -53.52
N GLY A 60 27.22 -8.79 -53.28
CA GLY A 60 26.53 -8.05 -54.34
C GLY A 60 27.49 -7.11 -55.08
N ALA A 61 28.32 -6.39 -54.34
CA ALA A 61 29.34 -5.52 -54.91
C ALA A 61 30.35 -6.27 -55.79
N ASP A 62 30.78 -7.47 -55.38
CA ASP A 62 31.71 -8.29 -56.17
C ASP A 62 31.08 -8.89 -57.42
N LEU A 63 29.80 -9.27 -57.38
CA LEU A 63 29.05 -9.73 -58.54
C LEU A 63 28.85 -8.61 -59.57
N LEU A 64 28.57 -7.38 -59.12
CA LEU A 64 28.50 -6.21 -59.99
C LEU A 64 29.84 -5.92 -60.67
N ARG A 65 30.95 -5.97 -59.91
CA ARG A 65 32.31 -5.81 -60.48
C ARG A 65 32.66 -6.92 -61.47
N ALA A 66 32.19 -8.15 -61.23
CA ALA A 66 32.39 -9.27 -62.16
C ALA A 66 31.64 -9.02 -63.47
N LEU A 67 30.36 -8.60 -63.40
CA LEU A 67 29.50 -8.28 -64.54
C LEU A 67 29.94 -7.05 -65.34
N ALA A 68 30.78 -6.19 -64.77
CA ALA A 68 31.38 -5.04 -65.44
C ALA A 68 32.65 -5.38 -66.26
N LYS A 69 33.18 -6.61 -66.18
CA LYS A 69 34.36 -7.02 -66.97
C LYS A 69 34.01 -7.22 -68.45
N ARG A 70 35.01 -7.04 -69.33
CA ARG A 70 34.89 -7.32 -70.77
C ARG A 70 35.34 -8.74 -71.09
N GLY A 71 34.82 -9.33 -72.16
CA GLY A 71 35.24 -10.66 -72.64
C GLY A 71 34.81 -11.82 -71.75
N ILE A 72 33.61 -11.74 -71.17
CA ILE A 72 33.03 -12.77 -70.33
C ILE A 72 32.07 -13.64 -71.17
N GLU A 73 32.07 -14.95 -70.97
CA GLU A 73 31.13 -15.88 -71.61
C GLU A 73 29.67 -15.63 -71.17
N ALA A 74 28.72 -15.78 -72.10
CA ALA A 74 27.30 -15.55 -71.86
C ALA A 74 26.75 -16.39 -70.68
N ASP A 75 27.08 -17.69 -70.65
CA ASP A 75 26.67 -18.59 -69.57
C ASP A 75 27.17 -18.15 -68.19
N PHE A 76 28.37 -17.55 -68.13
CA PHE A 76 28.93 -17.04 -66.88
C PHE A 76 28.27 -15.72 -66.47
N VAL A 77 27.90 -14.87 -67.43
CA VAL A 77 27.11 -13.65 -67.18
C VAL A 77 25.76 -14.01 -66.56
N ASP A 78 25.06 -15.01 -67.10
CA ASP A 78 23.76 -15.44 -66.58
C ASP A 78 23.88 -16.04 -65.16
N LYS A 79 24.91 -16.86 -64.91
CA LYS A 79 25.23 -17.35 -63.55
C LYS A 79 25.49 -16.22 -62.56
N CYS A 80 26.19 -15.17 -62.99
CA CYS A 80 26.45 -14.00 -62.15
C CYS A 80 25.17 -13.20 -61.89
N LYS A 81 24.31 -12.99 -62.90
CA LYS A 81 23.01 -12.33 -62.75
C LYS A 81 22.08 -13.08 -61.79
N GLN A 82 21.95 -14.39 -61.94
CA GLN A 82 21.15 -15.21 -61.03
C GLN A 82 21.70 -15.17 -59.58
N SER A 83 23.03 -15.21 -59.43
CA SER A 83 23.66 -15.05 -58.12
C SER A 83 23.41 -13.67 -57.53
N LEU A 84 23.39 -12.63 -58.36
CA LEU A 84 23.15 -11.24 -57.96
C LEU A 84 21.73 -11.07 -57.42
N VAL A 85 20.72 -11.55 -58.14
CA VAL A 85 19.31 -11.52 -57.70
C VAL A 85 19.17 -12.19 -56.32
N ARG A 86 19.69 -13.42 -56.16
CA ARG A 86 19.67 -14.13 -54.87
C ARG A 86 20.37 -13.35 -53.75
N THR A 87 21.43 -12.62 -54.08
CA THR A 87 22.16 -11.83 -53.08
C THR A 87 21.34 -10.62 -52.64
N PHE A 88 20.66 -9.94 -53.56
CA PHE A 88 19.76 -8.83 -53.22
C PHE A 88 18.55 -9.29 -52.39
N ASP A 89 17.97 -10.45 -52.72
CA ASP A 89 16.91 -11.05 -51.90
C ASP A 89 17.40 -11.33 -50.47
N ASN A 90 18.64 -11.83 -50.33
CA ASN A 90 19.24 -12.06 -49.03
C ASN A 90 19.54 -10.76 -48.27
N ILE A 91 20.04 -9.71 -48.95
CA ILE A 91 20.22 -8.37 -48.34
C ILE A 91 18.88 -7.87 -47.81
N LYS A 92 17.82 -7.94 -48.62
CA LYS A 92 16.48 -7.50 -48.21
C LYS A 92 16.01 -8.24 -46.95
N ARG A 93 16.09 -9.58 -46.95
CA ARG A 93 15.73 -10.41 -45.79
C ARG A 93 16.59 -10.11 -44.57
N GLN A 94 17.88 -9.85 -44.76
CA GLN A 94 18.78 -9.48 -43.69
C GLN A 94 18.36 -8.14 -43.06
N ARG A 95 18.06 -7.11 -43.86
CA ARG A 95 17.58 -5.81 -43.37
C ARG A 95 16.24 -5.92 -42.66
N GLU A 96 15.31 -6.71 -43.20
CA GLU A 96 14.03 -6.99 -42.53
C GLU A 96 14.23 -7.67 -41.16
N ARG A 97 15.20 -8.60 -41.06
CA ARG A 97 15.55 -9.25 -39.79
C ARG A 97 16.17 -8.26 -38.81
N GLU A 98 17.14 -7.47 -39.24
CA GLU A 98 17.82 -6.45 -38.43
C GLU A 98 16.82 -5.40 -37.92
N MET A 99 15.89 -4.93 -38.76
CA MET A 99 14.83 -4.01 -38.32
C MET A 99 13.91 -4.64 -37.28
N ARG A 100 13.50 -5.90 -37.47
CA ARG A 100 12.66 -6.60 -36.50
C ARG A 100 13.40 -6.80 -35.17
N GLU A 101 14.67 -7.19 -35.21
CA GLU A 101 15.52 -7.33 -34.02
C GLU A 101 15.65 -5.99 -33.28
N ALA A 102 15.88 -4.88 -34.01
CA ALA A 102 15.96 -3.54 -33.43
C ALA A 102 14.62 -3.08 -32.83
N GLU A 103 13.48 -3.37 -33.48
CA GLU A 103 12.15 -3.09 -32.92
C GLU A 103 11.86 -3.90 -31.66
N GLU A 104 12.27 -5.18 -31.63
CA GLU A 104 12.15 -6.05 -30.46
C GLU A 104 13.04 -5.56 -29.31
N GLU A 105 14.29 -5.18 -29.60
CA GLU A 105 15.22 -4.61 -28.63
C GLU A 105 14.70 -3.30 -28.04
N ALA A 106 14.21 -2.38 -28.87
CA ALA A 106 13.61 -1.13 -28.42
C ALA A 106 12.36 -1.35 -27.54
N LYS A 107 11.52 -2.34 -27.88
CA LYS A 107 10.38 -2.74 -27.03
C LYS A 107 10.84 -3.28 -25.68
N MET A 108 11.90 -4.09 -25.66
CA MET A 108 12.45 -4.64 -24.43
C MET A 108 13.11 -3.58 -23.57
N GLU A 109 13.83 -2.61 -24.16
CA GLU A 109 14.41 -1.47 -23.44
C GLU A 109 13.31 -0.60 -22.82
N LYS A 110 12.26 -0.29 -23.59
CA LYS A 110 11.11 0.47 -23.06
C LYS A 110 10.47 -0.24 -21.87
N ARG A 111 10.26 -1.56 -21.96
CA ARG A 111 9.71 -2.35 -20.86
C ARG A 111 10.62 -2.35 -19.62
N ARG A 112 11.94 -2.44 -19.80
CA ARG A 112 12.89 -2.34 -18.68
C ARG A 112 12.83 -0.98 -18.00
N ALA A 113 12.72 0.10 -18.77
CA ALA A 113 12.56 1.45 -18.23
C ALA A 113 11.23 1.60 -17.46
N GLU A 114 10.12 1.09 -18.01
CA GLU A 114 8.83 1.06 -17.32
C GLU A 114 8.88 0.21 -16.02
N GLU A 115 9.58 -0.94 -16.04
CA GLU A 115 9.80 -1.79 -14.87
C GLU A 115 10.69 -1.10 -13.81
N GLU A 116 11.73 -0.38 -14.23
CA GLU A 116 12.62 0.39 -13.34
C GLU A 116 11.89 1.57 -12.69
N GLU A 117 11.10 2.32 -13.45
CA GLU A 117 10.25 3.40 -12.93
C GLU A 117 9.23 2.86 -11.92
N ALA A 118 8.57 1.73 -12.21
CA ALA A 118 7.64 1.10 -11.28
C ALA A 118 8.32 0.61 -9.98
N MET A 119 9.56 0.10 -10.08
CA MET A 119 10.34 -0.30 -8.90
C MET A 119 10.74 0.91 -8.05
N GLU A 120 11.12 2.01 -8.69
CA GLU A 120 11.48 3.24 -7.99
C GLU A 120 10.26 3.89 -7.31
N GLU A 121 9.10 3.93 -7.96
CA GLU A 121 7.84 4.37 -7.35
C GLU A 121 7.50 3.51 -6.13
N ALA A 122 7.62 2.17 -6.25
CA ALA A 122 7.37 1.25 -5.16
C ALA A 122 8.35 1.46 -3.98
N ARG A 123 9.63 1.75 -4.27
CA ARG A 123 10.65 2.08 -3.27
C ARG A 123 10.31 3.36 -2.52
N LEU A 124 10.01 4.44 -3.24
CA LEU A 124 9.64 5.74 -2.65
C LEU A 124 8.38 5.62 -1.79
N ARG A 125 7.38 4.85 -2.25
CA ARG A 125 6.17 4.58 -1.47
C ARG A 125 6.48 3.83 -0.18
N LYS A 126 7.38 2.84 -0.22
CA LYS A 126 7.83 2.11 0.97
C LYS A 126 8.54 3.04 1.96
N GLU A 127 9.45 3.88 1.48
CA GLU A 127 10.20 4.82 2.32
C GLU A 127 9.31 5.88 2.97
N ALA A 128 8.35 6.43 2.22
CA ALA A 128 7.36 7.36 2.77
C ALA A 128 6.54 6.68 3.88
N TYR A 129 6.09 5.45 3.63
CA TYR A 129 5.31 4.68 4.60
C TYR A 129 6.10 4.33 5.87
N GLU A 130 7.40 4.04 5.74
CA GLU A 130 8.30 3.78 6.87
C GLU A 130 8.55 5.04 7.70
N LYS A 131 8.71 6.21 7.06
CA LYS A 131 8.80 7.50 7.76
C LYS A 131 7.51 7.85 8.51
N ASP A 132 6.36 7.64 7.88
CA ASP A 132 5.07 7.87 8.53
C ASP A 132 4.91 6.97 9.77
N TRP A 133 5.38 5.73 9.69
CA TRP A 133 5.39 4.80 10.82
C TRP A 133 6.29 5.27 11.96
N THR A 134 7.53 5.66 11.66
CA THR A 134 8.46 6.13 12.69
C THR A 134 7.91 7.37 13.39
N ASN A 135 7.34 8.31 12.64
CA ASN A 135 6.73 9.53 13.19
C ASN A 135 5.52 9.19 14.08
N PHE A 136 4.68 8.24 13.67
CA PHE A 136 3.55 7.78 14.47
C PHE A 136 4.02 7.17 15.80
N ILE A 137 5.02 6.29 15.78
CA ILE A 137 5.58 5.68 17.00
C ILE A 137 6.23 6.73 17.91
N GLU A 138 6.99 7.66 17.34
CA GLU A 138 7.64 8.72 18.11
C GLU A 138 6.60 9.61 18.80
N GLY A 139 5.53 9.99 18.12
CA GLY A 139 4.41 10.74 18.71
C GLY A 139 3.78 10.02 19.90
N LEU A 140 3.57 8.70 19.80
CA LEU A 140 3.02 7.90 20.91
C LEU A 140 3.99 7.79 22.10
N LYS A 141 5.30 7.71 21.84
CA LYS A 141 6.33 7.71 22.89
C LYS A 141 6.35 9.02 23.66
N VAL A 142 6.29 10.15 22.95
CA VAL A 142 6.26 11.50 23.56
C VAL A 142 5.07 11.62 24.53
N ASN A 143 3.92 11.08 24.14
CA ASN A 143 2.72 11.09 24.98
C ASN A 143 2.68 9.98 26.05
N LYS A 144 3.72 9.13 26.14
CA LYS A 144 3.80 7.95 27.04
C LYS A 144 2.64 6.96 26.86
N GLU A 145 2.04 6.93 25.67
CA GLU A 145 0.84 6.12 25.37
C GLU A 145 1.17 4.64 25.17
N VAL A 146 2.44 4.30 24.91
CA VAL A 146 2.87 2.98 24.45
C VAL A 146 4.23 2.59 25.03
N GLU A 147 4.37 1.31 25.35
CA GLU A 147 5.64 0.63 25.60
C GLU A 147 6.14 -0.05 24.31
N VAL A 148 7.42 0.16 24.02
CA VAL A 148 8.06 -0.31 22.79
C VAL A 148 9.10 -1.38 23.16
N GLY A 149 9.05 -2.50 22.45
CA GLY A 149 9.96 -3.63 22.64
C GLY A 149 11.38 -3.35 22.12
N GLU A 150 12.28 -4.31 22.33
CA GLU A 150 13.68 -4.23 21.88
C GLU A 150 13.82 -4.15 20.35
N ASP A 151 12.82 -4.65 19.62
CA ASP A 151 12.72 -4.59 18.16
C ASP A 151 12.21 -3.24 17.63
N GLY A 152 11.91 -2.29 18.53
CA GLY A 152 11.37 -0.98 18.17
C GLY A 152 9.87 -0.98 17.85
N ASN A 153 9.20 -2.13 17.93
CA ASN A 153 7.77 -2.24 17.71
C ASN A 153 6.97 -2.00 19.01
N PRO A 154 5.78 -1.39 18.92
CA PRO A 154 4.88 -1.30 20.06
C PRO A 154 4.46 -2.67 20.57
N VAL A 155 4.73 -2.99 21.83
CA VAL A 155 4.36 -4.29 22.42
C VAL A 155 3.07 -4.18 23.21
N THR A 156 2.88 -3.06 23.89
CA THR A 156 1.78 -2.80 24.82
C THR A 156 1.36 -1.34 24.72
N MET A 157 0.03 -1.10 24.71
CA MET A 157 -0.46 0.25 25.01
C MET A 157 -0.47 0.44 26.51
N ASN A 158 0.08 1.55 26.98
CA ASN A 158 0.04 1.90 28.40
C ASN A 158 -1.38 2.31 28.81
N GLY A 159 -1.70 2.13 30.09
CA GLY A 159 -3.01 2.52 30.64
C GLY A 159 -3.37 3.99 30.38
N ILE A 160 -2.36 4.88 30.29
CA ILE A 160 -2.48 6.31 29.98
C ILE A 160 -2.87 6.56 28.52
N GLY A 161 -2.38 5.75 27.57
CA GLY A 161 -2.80 5.82 26.16
C GLY A 161 -4.23 5.34 25.98
N ILE A 162 -4.63 4.31 26.71
CA ILE A 162 -6.03 3.84 26.73
C ILE A 162 -6.95 4.90 27.37
N GLU A 163 -6.48 5.59 28.41
CA GLU A 163 -7.15 6.68 29.14
C GLU A 163 -7.36 7.93 28.28
N GLN A 164 -6.29 8.49 27.66
CA GLN A 164 -6.39 9.67 26.79
C GLN A 164 -7.21 9.40 25.54
N LEU A 165 -7.22 8.14 25.07
CA LEU A 165 -7.99 7.79 23.90
C LEU A 165 -9.48 7.71 24.19
N GLY A 166 -9.92 7.44 25.43
CA GLY A 166 -11.33 7.53 25.89
C GLY A 166 -12.37 6.77 25.03
N HIS A 167 -11.89 6.03 24.04
CA HIS A 167 -12.61 5.44 22.94
C HIS A 167 -11.89 4.13 22.67
N SER A 168 -12.54 3.03 23.04
CA SER A 168 -12.15 1.69 22.63
C SER A 168 -11.87 1.61 21.13
N ASP A 169 -12.49 2.48 20.32
CA ASP A 169 -12.28 2.62 18.87
C ASP A 169 -10.87 3.10 18.49
N LYS A 170 -10.29 4.05 19.24
CA LYS A 170 -8.95 4.54 18.94
C LYS A 170 -7.89 3.52 19.32
N ALA A 171 -8.07 2.83 20.46
CA ALA A 171 -7.22 1.70 20.83
C ALA A 171 -7.31 0.54 19.81
N LEU A 172 -8.50 0.28 19.28
CA LEU A 172 -8.69 -0.70 18.21
C LEU A 172 -7.97 -0.29 16.92
N LYS A 173 -8.03 1.00 16.52
CA LYS A 173 -7.28 1.55 15.38
C LYS A 173 -5.78 1.48 15.57
N PHE A 174 -5.29 1.69 16.79
CA PHE A 174 -3.88 1.52 17.13
C PHE A 174 -3.43 0.08 16.84
N TYR A 175 -4.08 -0.93 17.44
CA TYR A 175 -3.70 -2.32 17.20
C TYR A 175 -3.86 -2.72 15.73
N GLN A 176 -4.87 -2.19 15.04
CA GLN A 176 -5.04 -2.40 13.59
C GLN A 176 -3.86 -1.82 12.80
N THR A 177 -3.36 -0.65 13.19
CA THR A 177 -2.20 -0.02 12.55
C THR A 177 -0.96 -0.87 12.79
N VAL A 178 -0.68 -1.25 14.04
CA VAL A 178 0.46 -2.13 14.38
C VAL A 178 0.42 -3.42 13.54
N LEU A 179 -0.72 -4.10 13.49
CA LEU A 179 -0.89 -5.34 12.72
C LEU A 179 -0.82 -5.17 11.20
N LYS A 180 -0.91 -3.94 10.69
CA LYS A 180 -0.70 -3.63 9.27
C LYS A 180 0.80 -3.61 8.93
N PHE A 181 1.65 -3.22 9.88
CA PHE A 181 3.11 -3.18 9.72
C PHE A 181 3.77 -4.50 10.11
N ASP A 182 3.32 -5.11 11.20
CA ASP A 182 3.75 -6.43 11.64
C ASP A 182 2.52 -7.35 11.82
N PRO A 183 2.10 -8.05 10.75
CA PRO A 183 1.01 -9.01 10.81
C PRO A 183 1.31 -10.22 11.71
N ASP A 184 2.59 -10.49 12.03
CA ASP A 184 3.08 -11.68 12.74
C ASP A 184 3.23 -11.48 14.25
N GLN A 185 3.03 -10.25 14.73
CA GLN A 185 2.93 -9.93 16.15
C GLN A 185 1.74 -10.59 16.89
N SER A 186 1.99 -11.73 17.53
CA SER A 186 0.97 -12.57 18.16
C SER A 186 0.24 -11.89 19.33
N GLN A 187 0.96 -11.09 20.11
CA GLN A 187 0.42 -10.36 21.26
C GLN A 187 -0.60 -9.30 20.82
N CYS A 188 -0.27 -8.43 19.85
CA CYS A 188 -1.21 -7.43 19.36
C CYS A 188 -2.41 -8.07 18.64
N ARG A 189 -2.27 -9.22 17.98
CA ARG A 189 -3.43 -9.98 17.45
C ARG A 189 -4.37 -10.39 18.58
N LYS A 190 -3.84 -10.87 19.71
CA LYS A 190 -4.65 -11.25 20.88
C LYS A 190 -5.36 -10.03 21.46
N GLN A 191 -4.64 -8.92 21.65
CA GLN A 191 -5.19 -7.67 22.16
C GLN A 191 -6.29 -7.11 21.26
N TYR A 192 -6.05 -7.02 19.95
CA TYR A 192 -7.03 -6.57 18.97
C TYR A 192 -8.31 -7.41 18.98
N ARG A 193 -8.17 -8.73 18.95
CA ARG A 193 -9.34 -9.65 18.95
C ARG A 193 -10.12 -9.56 20.26
N GLY A 194 -9.42 -9.48 21.39
CA GLY A 194 -10.03 -9.32 22.71
C GLY A 194 -10.80 -8.01 22.82
N LEU A 195 -10.16 -6.89 22.48
CA LEU A 195 -10.77 -5.57 22.51
C LEU A 195 -12.00 -5.48 21.59
N LYS A 196 -11.93 -6.08 20.39
CA LYS A 196 -13.09 -6.14 19.49
C LYS A 196 -14.28 -6.87 20.11
N LYS A 197 -14.04 -7.93 20.89
CA LYS A 197 -15.10 -8.62 21.64
C LYS A 197 -15.65 -7.73 22.75
N VAL A 198 -14.79 -7.11 23.56
CA VAL A 198 -15.18 -6.17 24.62
C VAL A 198 -16.09 -5.07 24.08
N ILE A 199 -15.71 -4.42 22.98
CA ILE A 199 -16.52 -3.38 22.33
C ILE A 199 -17.89 -3.92 21.89
N LYS A 200 -17.91 -5.11 21.28
CA LYS A 200 -19.15 -5.75 20.84
C LYS A 200 -20.08 -6.04 22.02
N HIS A 201 -19.57 -6.63 23.11
CA HIS A 201 -20.37 -6.95 24.29
C HIS A 201 -20.88 -5.68 24.99
N LEU A 202 -20.05 -4.63 25.10
CA LEU A 202 -20.49 -3.33 25.62
C LEU A 202 -21.63 -2.73 24.80
N LYS A 203 -21.49 -2.71 23.47
CA LYS A 203 -22.54 -2.20 22.57
C LYS A 203 -23.84 -3.01 22.72
N ASN A 204 -23.73 -4.33 22.75
CA ASN A 204 -24.90 -5.19 22.96
C ASN A 204 -25.55 -4.92 24.33
N ALA A 205 -24.77 -4.75 25.39
CA ALA A 205 -25.30 -4.41 26.71
C ALA A 205 -26.06 -3.07 26.69
N GLU A 206 -25.49 -2.03 26.07
CA GLU A 206 -26.15 -0.73 25.90
C GLU A 206 -27.46 -0.83 25.13
N GLU A 207 -27.48 -1.60 24.04
CA GLU A 207 -28.71 -1.86 23.28
C GLU A 207 -29.78 -2.58 24.10
N GLN A 208 -29.40 -3.51 24.99
CA GLN A 208 -30.34 -4.18 25.88
C GLN A 208 -30.83 -3.28 27.01
N ILE A 209 -29.96 -2.44 27.59
CA ILE A 209 -30.35 -1.43 28.60
C ILE A 209 -31.41 -0.51 28.00
N GLN A 210 -31.21 0.00 26.79
CA GLN A 210 -32.16 0.89 26.12
C GLN A 210 -33.52 0.23 25.87
N LYS A 211 -33.56 -1.09 25.71
CA LYS A 211 -34.80 -1.87 25.54
C LYS A 211 -35.44 -2.27 26.87
N GLY A 212 -34.80 -1.99 28.01
CA GLY A 212 -35.23 -2.43 29.34
C GLY A 212 -34.95 -3.92 29.63
N TYR A 213 -34.19 -4.61 28.78
CA TYR A 213 -33.86 -6.03 28.96
C TYR A 213 -32.64 -6.21 29.89
N ASN A 214 -32.77 -5.77 31.14
CA ASN A 214 -31.66 -5.67 32.11
C ASN A 214 -30.96 -7.01 32.39
N LYS A 215 -31.71 -8.12 32.45
CA LYS A 215 -31.11 -9.46 32.63
C LYS A 215 -30.22 -9.87 31.45
N ALA A 216 -30.64 -9.56 30.22
CA ALA A 216 -29.83 -9.81 29.03
C ALA A 216 -28.62 -8.86 28.96
N ALA A 217 -28.81 -7.60 29.36
CA ALA A 217 -27.72 -6.63 29.48
C ALA A 217 -26.64 -7.10 30.46
N SER A 218 -27.03 -7.61 31.63
CA SER A 218 -26.11 -8.17 32.63
C SER A 218 -25.27 -9.31 32.05
N GLY A 219 -25.89 -10.23 31.29
CA GLY A 219 -25.15 -11.33 30.64
C GLY A 219 -24.08 -10.83 29.66
N PHE A 220 -24.38 -9.77 28.89
CA PHE A 220 -23.38 -9.15 28.02
C PHE A 220 -22.26 -8.45 28.81
N ILE A 221 -22.55 -7.88 29.97
CA ILE A 221 -21.51 -7.32 30.85
C ILE A 221 -20.60 -8.42 31.39
N ASP A 222 -21.13 -9.58 31.78
CA ASP A 222 -20.31 -10.71 32.23
C ASP A 222 -19.39 -11.22 31.11
N GLU A 223 -19.92 -11.34 29.89
CA GLU A 223 -19.12 -11.66 28.70
C GLU A 223 -18.04 -10.60 28.42
N CYS A 224 -18.37 -9.31 28.62
CA CYS A 224 -17.43 -8.22 28.47
C CYS A 224 -16.27 -8.33 29.47
N LEU A 225 -16.56 -8.55 30.76
CA LEU A 225 -15.55 -8.71 31.81
C LEU A 225 -14.65 -9.93 31.56
N SER A 226 -15.25 -11.04 31.11
CA SER A 226 -14.51 -12.25 30.75
C SER A 226 -13.58 -12.00 29.55
N ALA A 227 -14.07 -11.33 28.51
CA ALA A 227 -13.29 -11.01 27.31
C ALA A 227 -12.16 -10.01 27.58
N MET A 228 -12.32 -9.15 28.58
CA MET A 228 -11.35 -8.12 28.96
C MET A 228 -10.17 -8.67 29.77
N ARG A 229 -10.33 -9.83 30.40
CA ARG A 229 -9.33 -10.38 31.31
C ARG A 229 -8.00 -10.64 30.60
N GLY A 230 -6.94 -10.02 31.12
CA GLY A 230 -5.59 -10.18 30.57
C GLY A 230 -5.36 -9.42 29.25
N LEU A 231 -6.19 -8.43 28.96
CA LEU A 231 -5.94 -7.41 27.94
C LEU A 231 -5.31 -6.16 28.57
N ASP A 232 -4.60 -5.38 27.78
CA ASP A 232 -3.96 -4.14 28.24
C ASP A 232 -5.00 -3.10 28.67
N VAL A 233 -6.21 -3.18 28.09
CA VAL A 233 -7.35 -2.31 28.39
C VAL A 233 -8.01 -2.56 29.73
N ASP A 234 -7.60 -3.60 30.47
CA ASP A 234 -8.15 -3.99 31.76
C ASP A 234 -7.68 -3.08 32.91
N SER A 235 -7.95 -1.78 32.79
CA SER A 235 -7.55 -0.74 33.76
C SER A 235 -8.69 -0.39 34.74
N PRO A 236 -8.39 0.18 35.93
CA PRO A 236 -9.42 0.65 36.86
C PRO A 236 -10.41 1.64 36.23
N LEU A 237 -9.91 2.54 35.39
CA LEU A 237 -10.76 3.51 34.67
C LEU A 237 -11.65 2.83 33.63
N PHE A 238 -11.14 1.88 32.85
CA PHE A 238 -11.99 1.16 31.91
C PHE A 238 -13.05 0.32 32.64
N ARG A 239 -12.65 -0.36 33.73
CA ARG A 239 -13.58 -1.08 34.62
C ARG A 239 -14.66 -0.16 35.16
N SER A 240 -14.34 1.08 35.53
CA SER A 240 -15.34 2.05 36.01
C SER A 240 -16.49 2.26 35.02
N LYS A 241 -16.23 2.26 33.71
CA LYS A 241 -17.27 2.35 32.67
C LYS A 241 -18.21 1.15 32.72
N ILE A 242 -17.66 -0.05 32.89
CA ILE A 242 -18.44 -1.27 33.05
C ILE A 242 -19.25 -1.22 34.36
N GLN A 243 -18.65 -0.72 35.44
CA GLN A 243 -19.33 -0.55 36.73
C GLN A 243 -20.53 0.40 36.62
N LEU A 244 -20.43 1.49 35.87
CA LEU A 244 -21.58 2.39 35.65
C LEU A 244 -22.72 1.71 34.89
N LYS A 245 -22.40 0.85 33.89
CA LYS A 245 -23.43 0.05 33.21
C LYS A 245 -24.08 -0.94 34.17
N LEU A 246 -23.31 -1.62 35.04
CA LEU A 246 -23.85 -2.49 36.07
C LEU A 246 -24.74 -1.73 37.05
N CYS A 247 -24.31 -0.56 37.52
CA CYS A 247 -25.11 0.29 38.37
C CYS A 247 -26.47 0.61 37.71
N THR A 248 -26.47 1.03 36.44
CA THR A 248 -27.72 1.30 35.69
C THR A 248 -28.59 0.04 35.56
N ILE A 249 -28.01 -1.10 35.20
CA ILE A 249 -28.72 -2.38 35.03
C ILE A 249 -29.38 -2.81 36.33
N LEU A 250 -28.63 -2.75 37.44
CA LEU A 250 -29.08 -3.21 38.75
C LEU A 250 -30.09 -2.26 39.39
N SER A 251 -29.95 -0.95 39.19
CA SER A 251 -30.94 0.04 39.64
C SER A 251 -32.28 -0.23 38.93
N ASN A 252 -32.25 -0.44 37.61
CA ASN A 252 -33.45 -0.82 36.83
C ASN A 252 -34.00 -2.24 37.14
N MET A 253 -33.34 -3.00 38.01
CA MET A 253 -33.79 -4.30 38.51
C MET A 253 -34.22 -4.24 39.98
N ASP A 254 -34.37 -3.04 40.55
CA ASP A 254 -34.72 -2.79 41.95
C ASP A 254 -33.71 -3.39 42.94
N LYS A 255 -32.43 -3.47 42.54
CA LYS A 255 -31.30 -3.97 43.34
C LYS A 255 -30.40 -2.82 43.77
N ALA A 256 -30.95 -1.88 44.53
CA ALA A 256 -30.31 -0.60 44.84
C ALA A 256 -28.96 -0.74 45.57
N GLU A 257 -28.86 -1.57 46.61
CA GLU A 257 -27.61 -1.77 47.36
C GLU A 257 -26.46 -2.28 46.46
N GLU A 258 -26.74 -3.27 45.61
CA GLU A 258 -25.76 -3.78 44.64
C GLU A 258 -25.39 -2.68 43.62
N ALA A 259 -26.38 -1.94 43.13
CA ALA A 259 -26.17 -0.86 42.17
C ALA A 259 -25.27 0.25 42.71
N LEU A 260 -25.56 0.74 43.92
CA LEU A 260 -24.79 1.78 44.60
C LEU A 260 -23.35 1.32 44.85
N SER A 261 -23.14 0.07 45.26
CA SER A 261 -21.79 -0.51 45.39
C SER A 261 -20.98 -0.43 44.09
N HIS A 262 -21.62 -0.64 42.94
CA HIS A 262 -20.97 -0.53 41.63
C HIS A 262 -20.73 0.94 41.25
N CYS A 263 -21.70 1.82 41.50
CA CYS A 263 -21.57 3.25 41.28
C CYS A 263 -20.43 3.86 42.12
N ASP A 264 -20.32 3.50 43.40
CA ASP A 264 -19.24 3.96 44.28
C ASP A 264 -17.86 3.55 43.79
N LYS A 265 -17.70 2.27 43.38
CA LYS A 265 -16.46 1.79 42.76
C LYS A 265 -16.10 2.62 41.53
N ALA A 266 -17.08 3.03 40.74
CA ALA A 266 -16.86 3.84 39.56
C ALA A 266 -16.45 5.27 39.91
N VAL A 267 -17.12 5.91 40.88
CA VAL A 267 -16.80 7.25 41.38
C VAL A 267 -15.39 7.28 41.99
N MET A 268 -15.07 6.29 42.84
CA MET A 268 -13.73 6.16 43.43
C MET A 268 -12.65 5.98 42.37
N ALA A 269 -12.89 5.15 41.35
CA ALA A 269 -11.92 4.96 40.26
C ALA A 269 -11.72 6.22 39.41
N ARG A 270 -12.66 7.19 39.46
CA ARG A 270 -12.65 8.42 38.66
C ARG A 270 -12.33 9.68 39.48
N SER A 271 -11.94 9.55 40.75
CA SER A 271 -11.70 10.71 41.63
C SER A 271 -10.38 11.44 41.36
N ASP A 272 -9.45 10.81 40.65
CA ASP A 272 -8.14 11.38 40.32
C ASP A 272 -8.27 12.69 39.51
N SER A 273 -7.41 13.67 39.76
CA SER A 273 -7.38 14.96 39.04
C SER A 273 -7.08 14.80 37.55
N SER A 274 -6.39 13.72 37.13
CA SER A 274 -6.12 13.42 35.72
C SER A 274 -7.36 13.07 34.90
N VAL A 275 -8.42 12.60 35.56
CA VAL A 275 -9.65 12.13 34.90
C VAL A 275 -10.49 13.32 34.43
N SER A 276 -10.93 13.25 33.17
CA SER A 276 -11.75 14.28 32.53
C SER A 276 -13.02 14.61 33.31
N ALA A 277 -13.36 15.90 33.36
CA ALA A 277 -14.60 16.39 33.96
C ALA A 277 -15.85 15.66 33.43
N SER A 278 -15.86 15.29 32.14
CA SER A 278 -16.97 14.54 31.55
C SER A 278 -17.14 13.14 32.16
N MET A 279 -16.06 12.45 32.47
CA MET A 279 -16.12 11.10 33.07
C MET A 279 -16.52 11.17 34.55
N LYS A 280 -16.00 12.17 35.27
CA LYS A 280 -16.42 12.42 36.66
C LYS A 280 -17.91 12.72 36.74
N LYS A 281 -18.39 13.63 35.87
CA LYS A 281 -19.81 13.96 35.73
C LYS A 281 -20.66 12.72 35.44
N GLU A 282 -20.28 11.91 34.45
CA GLU A 282 -21.01 10.68 34.12
C GLU A 282 -21.18 9.75 35.34
N ALA A 283 -20.15 9.62 36.18
CA ALA A 283 -20.20 8.78 37.36
C ALA A 283 -21.11 9.34 38.45
N PHE A 284 -21.02 10.65 38.74
CA PHE A 284 -21.92 11.32 39.68
C PHE A 284 -23.38 11.26 39.22
N LEU A 285 -23.65 11.43 37.92
CA LEU A 285 -25.01 11.33 37.39
C LEU A 285 -25.58 9.92 37.53
N ALA A 286 -24.80 8.90 37.19
CA ALA A 286 -25.23 7.51 37.33
C ALA A 286 -25.52 7.13 38.79
N ARG A 287 -24.68 7.59 39.74
CA ARG A 287 -24.90 7.34 41.16
C ARG A 287 -26.08 8.15 41.71
N GLY A 288 -26.21 9.42 41.34
CA GLY A 288 -27.37 10.24 41.70
C GLY A 288 -28.69 9.65 41.18
N ASP A 289 -28.72 9.15 39.94
CA ASP A 289 -29.90 8.48 39.39
C ASP A 289 -30.25 7.18 40.14
N ALA A 290 -29.24 6.41 40.57
CA ALA A 290 -29.44 5.23 41.40
C ALA A 290 -29.96 5.58 42.81
N LEU A 291 -29.42 6.63 43.44
CA LEU A 291 -29.86 7.13 44.75
C LEU A 291 -31.32 7.64 44.71
N VAL A 292 -31.73 8.31 43.63
CA VAL A 292 -33.13 8.70 43.42
C VAL A 292 -34.05 7.48 43.34
N GLN A 293 -33.61 6.39 42.70
CA GLN A 293 -34.37 5.14 42.66
C GLN A 293 -34.45 4.46 44.04
N ASP A 294 -33.42 4.61 44.87
CA ASP A 294 -33.39 4.10 46.25
C ASP A 294 -34.10 5.04 47.26
N MET A 295 -34.63 6.18 46.79
CA MET A 295 -35.25 7.23 47.60
C MET A 295 -34.30 7.97 48.57
N ASP A 296 -32.98 7.82 48.40
CA ASP A 296 -31.95 8.56 49.14
C ASP A 296 -31.68 9.93 48.49
N TYR A 297 -32.69 10.81 48.57
CA TYR A 297 -32.66 12.12 47.91
C TYR A 297 -31.57 13.06 48.45
N ASP A 298 -31.22 12.95 49.74
CA ASP A 298 -30.16 13.75 50.37
C ASP A 298 -28.81 13.58 49.65
N GLU A 299 -28.40 12.33 49.43
CA GLU A 299 -27.13 12.01 48.78
C GLU A 299 -27.21 12.27 47.27
N ALA A 300 -28.36 11.99 46.64
CA ALA A 300 -28.59 12.27 45.23
C ALA A 300 -28.41 13.77 44.89
N VAL A 301 -28.88 14.66 45.77
CA VAL A 301 -28.68 16.12 45.65
C VAL A 301 -27.19 16.47 45.66
N GLY A 302 -26.40 15.82 46.51
CA GLY A 302 -24.94 16.01 46.57
C GLY A 302 -24.24 15.61 45.26
N ASP A 303 -24.65 14.49 44.67
CA ASP A 303 -24.12 14.01 43.40
C ASP A 303 -24.52 14.88 42.21
N TYR A 304 -25.78 15.33 42.14
CA TYR A 304 -26.23 16.25 41.09
C TYR A 304 -25.54 17.61 41.17
N ARG A 305 -25.26 18.13 42.38
CA ARG A 305 -24.45 19.35 42.54
C ARG A 305 -23.02 19.13 42.04
N SER A 306 -22.39 18.03 42.44
CA SER A 306 -21.04 17.68 41.99
C SER A 306 -20.95 17.51 40.47
N ALA A 307 -21.98 16.93 39.84
CA ALA A 307 -22.07 16.83 38.39
C ALA A 307 -22.25 18.22 37.73
N LEU A 308 -23.05 19.11 38.32
CA LEU A 308 -23.34 20.44 37.78
C LEU A 308 -22.12 21.37 37.83
N ASP A 309 -21.26 21.24 38.84
CA ASP A 309 -20.00 21.99 38.96
C ASP A 309 -18.98 21.62 37.87
N LEU A 310 -19.14 20.45 37.24
CA LEU A 310 -18.29 19.96 36.15
C LEU A 310 -18.80 20.36 34.76
N VAL A 311 -19.97 21.00 34.66
CA VAL A 311 -20.60 21.41 33.40
C VAL A 311 -20.41 22.92 33.17
N PRO A 312 -19.87 23.35 32.01
CA PRO A 312 -19.75 24.76 31.67
C PRO A 312 -21.09 25.50 31.73
N ASP A 313 -21.07 26.77 32.14
CA ASP A 313 -22.29 27.56 32.40
C ASP A 313 -23.25 27.65 31.20
N ASP A 314 -22.71 27.75 29.98
CA ASP A 314 -23.50 27.91 28.75
C ASP A 314 -24.00 26.59 28.15
N ALA A 315 -23.71 25.45 28.77
CA ALA A 315 -24.10 24.14 28.23
C ALA A 315 -25.61 23.89 28.43
N GLU A 316 -26.30 23.47 27.36
CA GLU A 316 -27.71 23.06 27.42
C GLU A 316 -27.95 21.95 28.46
N GLU A 317 -27.01 21.02 28.57
CA GLU A 317 -26.98 19.95 29.57
C GLU A 317 -27.06 20.50 31.01
N LYS A 318 -26.51 21.68 31.30
CA LYS A 318 -26.59 22.28 32.65
C LYS A 318 -28.03 22.55 33.07
N ARG A 319 -28.90 22.92 32.12
CA ARG A 319 -30.33 23.13 32.38
C ARG A 319 -31.03 21.80 32.72
N GLU A 320 -30.69 20.73 32.02
CA GLU A 320 -31.25 19.39 32.28
C GLU A 320 -30.84 18.87 33.67
N LEU A 321 -29.55 19.00 34.02
CA LEU A 321 -29.07 18.65 35.37
C LEU A 321 -29.74 19.50 36.45
N HIS A 322 -29.96 20.79 36.19
CA HIS A 322 -30.65 21.66 37.14
C HIS A 322 -32.09 21.19 37.39
N VAL A 323 -32.80 20.70 36.36
CA VAL A 323 -34.13 20.11 36.52
C VAL A 323 -34.08 18.85 37.38
N LYS A 324 -33.13 17.93 37.13
CA LYS A 324 -32.94 16.73 37.97
C LYS A 324 -32.66 17.09 39.43
N LEU A 325 -31.77 18.05 39.66
CA LEU A 325 -31.45 18.57 40.99
C LEU A 325 -32.69 19.12 41.69
N GLN A 326 -33.48 19.96 41.02
CA GLN A 326 -34.72 20.52 41.59
C GLN A 326 -35.77 19.45 41.88
N GLN A 327 -35.83 18.38 41.08
CA GLN A 327 -36.72 17.24 41.34
C GLN A 327 -36.29 16.49 42.60
N ALA A 328 -34.99 16.19 42.76
CA ALA A 328 -34.47 15.53 43.95
C ALA A 328 -34.68 16.38 45.22
N ILE A 329 -34.41 17.70 45.16
CA ILE A 329 -34.63 18.63 46.30
C ILE A 329 -36.11 18.66 46.73
N ARG A 330 -37.07 18.48 45.82
CA ARG A 330 -38.50 18.47 46.17
C ARG A 330 -38.92 17.20 46.93
N GLN A 331 -38.16 16.13 46.79
CA GLN A 331 -38.44 14.82 47.40
C GLN A 331 -37.58 14.57 48.66
N GLN A 332 -36.53 15.39 48.87
CA GLN A 332 -35.69 15.49 50.07
C GLN A 332 -36.50 15.97 51.29
#